data_AF-A0A852F966-F1
#
_entry.id   AF-A0A852F966-F1
#
_cell.length_a   1.000
_cell.length_b   1.000
_cell.length_c   1.000
_cell.angle_alpha   90.00
_cell.angle_beta   90.00
_cell.angle_gamma   90.00
#
_symmetry.space_group_name_H-M   'P 1'
#
loop_
_entity.id
_entity.type
_entity.pdbx_description
1 polymer ?
#
loop_
_entity_poly.entity_id
_entity_poly.type
_entity_poly.pdbx_seq_one_letter_code
_entity_poly.pdbx_strand_id
1 'polypeptide(L)'
;PYSFSSQPRSLAPRPKYREQPSAAETMKVHYGNIMIDPRVVRGNVLSVRPPPPQSTEPHTLQVKRQRRAQKQVLARKFTQEQIQPGTPEPVEGREHVHVQTELYLEEISDRIIEVDGECQTDDFLDRPPTPLFIPAKTGKDVATQIEEGELFDFDIEVKPILEVLVGKTVEQALLEVMEEEELAQLWSHQRAFVELRSAEFAELQRLEEQDRRIREEKERRRLEHLEKLRKQKETAEKIAARAFAQRYLADLIPSVFNNLHDSGFFYDPIERDIETEFLPWLMSEVEETLQKKVLGRMMLDSLIRMVVEKRLDEFSHPPPSAQTMAPAEEPSATDAAPKMFGETDAADQPVAEKEETDQPVAEEKPSDSSSPQLEE
;
A
#
# COMPACT_ATOMS: atom_id res chain seq x y z
N PRO A 1 28.60 -27.05 20.69
CA PRO A 1 27.15 -27.29 20.53
C PRO A 1 26.71 -28.54 21.32
N TYR A 2 26.11 -28.34 22.50
CA TYR A 2 25.66 -29.44 23.37
C TYR A 2 24.19 -29.72 23.06
N SER A 3 23.85 -30.86 22.46
CA SER A 3 22.46 -31.24 22.17
C SER A 3 21.92 -32.15 23.27
N PHE A 4 20.89 -31.67 23.97
CA PHE A 4 20.11 -32.47 24.92
C PHE A 4 19.04 -33.24 24.16
N SER A 5 19.06 -34.58 24.21
CA SER A 5 17.99 -35.44 23.66
C SER A 5 17.35 -36.23 24.79
N SER A 6 16.07 -36.01 25.06
CA SER A 6 15.25 -36.87 25.93
C SER A 6 14.25 -37.65 25.08
N GLN A 7 14.17 -38.96 25.25
CA GLN A 7 13.14 -39.78 24.60
C GLN A 7 11.75 -39.48 25.21
N PRO A 8 10.66 -39.50 24.41
CA PRO A 8 9.33 -39.20 24.90
C PRO A 8 8.84 -40.31 25.83
N ARG A 9 8.32 -39.93 27.00
CA ARG A 9 7.67 -40.84 27.95
C ARG A 9 6.17 -40.58 27.93
N SER A 10 5.38 -41.59 27.57
CA SER A 10 3.91 -41.50 27.57
C SER A 10 3.37 -41.36 29.00
N LEU A 11 2.43 -40.42 29.19
CA LEU A 11 1.70 -40.26 30.44
C LEU A 11 0.65 -41.36 30.57
N ALA A 12 0.58 -42.00 31.74
CA ALA A 12 -0.45 -43.00 32.03
C ALA A 12 -1.85 -42.34 31.99
N PRO A 13 -2.87 -43.02 31.44
CA PRO A 13 -4.20 -42.44 31.28
C PRO A 13 -4.85 -42.20 32.65
N ARG A 14 -5.33 -40.97 32.87
CA ARG A 14 -6.22 -40.66 33.99
C ARG A 14 -7.65 -41.06 33.63
N PRO A 15 -8.40 -41.75 34.51
CA PRO A 15 -9.79 -42.04 34.27
C PRO A 15 -10.62 -40.75 34.17
N LYS A 16 -11.58 -40.73 33.23
CA LYS A 16 -12.38 -39.56 32.83
C LYS A 16 -13.64 -39.32 33.67
N TYR A 17 -13.86 -40.06 34.75
CA TYR A 17 -15.06 -39.89 35.59
C TYR A 17 -14.72 -39.77 37.07
N ARG A 18 -15.42 -38.87 37.74
CA ARG A 18 -15.29 -38.61 39.18
C ARG A 18 -16.21 -39.56 39.93
N GLU A 19 -15.67 -40.65 40.45
CA GLU A 19 -16.38 -41.41 41.48
C GLU A 19 -16.44 -40.58 42.77
N GLN A 20 -17.65 -40.46 43.33
CA GLN A 20 -17.88 -39.92 44.66
C GLN A 20 -17.87 -41.06 45.70
N PRO A 21 -17.45 -40.78 46.94
CA PRO A 21 -16.76 -41.76 47.77
C PRO A 21 -17.70 -42.59 48.65
N SER A 22 -17.45 -43.90 48.74
CA SER A 22 -17.83 -44.68 49.91
C SER A 22 -16.80 -44.43 51.02
N ALA A 23 -17.29 -44.05 52.19
CA ALA A 23 -16.48 -43.70 53.35
C ALA A 23 -15.53 -44.83 53.79
N ALA A 24 -14.30 -44.42 54.12
CA ALA A 24 -13.25 -45.11 54.88
C ALA A 24 -12.02 -45.50 54.07
N GLU A 25 -11.18 -44.52 53.75
CA GLU A 25 -9.72 -44.59 53.93
C GLU A 25 -9.10 -43.22 53.64
N THR A 26 -8.75 -42.50 54.70
CA THR A 26 -7.94 -41.28 54.63
C THR A 26 -6.55 -41.60 54.09
N MET A 27 -6.38 -41.57 52.77
CA MET A 27 -5.06 -41.44 52.17
C MET A 27 -4.56 -40.00 52.40
N LYS A 28 -3.80 -39.83 53.49
CA LYS A 28 -2.92 -38.66 53.68
C LYS A 28 -1.98 -38.57 52.47
N VAL A 29 -2.27 -37.66 51.55
CA VAL A 29 -1.34 -37.23 50.51
C VAL A 29 -0.08 -36.71 51.23
N HIS A 30 0.95 -37.55 51.32
CA HIS A 30 2.26 -37.14 51.78
C HIS A 30 2.86 -36.28 50.66
N TYR A 31 2.76 -34.96 50.80
CA TYR A 31 3.60 -34.05 50.04
C TYR A 31 5.05 -34.41 50.39
N GLY A 32 5.75 -35.03 49.44
CA GLY A 32 7.17 -35.33 49.58
C GLY A 32 7.90 -34.02 49.80
N ASN A 33 8.56 -33.88 50.95
CA ASN A 33 9.42 -32.73 51.22
C ASN A 33 10.50 -32.68 50.13
N ILE A 34 10.43 -31.64 49.28
CA ILE A 34 11.39 -31.35 48.20
C ILE A 34 12.84 -31.31 48.73
N MET A 35 13.01 -31.08 50.04
CA MET A 35 14.27 -31.14 50.76
C MET A 35 14.99 -32.50 50.71
N ILE A 36 14.28 -33.61 50.44
CA ILE A 36 14.85 -34.97 50.46
C ILE A 36 14.62 -35.71 49.11
N ASP A 37 14.16 -35.01 48.08
CA ASP A 37 13.94 -35.62 46.76
C ASP A 37 15.29 -35.81 46.01
N PRO A 38 15.69 -37.06 45.70
CA PRO A 38 16.96 -37.34 45.01
C PRO A 38 17.03 -36.81 43.57
N ARG A 39 15.91 -36.35 43.00
CA ARG A 39 15.88 -35.74 41.65
C ARG A 39 16.20 -34.24 41.67
N VAL A 40 16.24 -33.62 42.85
CA VAL A 40 16.53 -32.19 43.01
C VAL A 40 18.03 -32.00 43.19
N VAL A 41 18.71 -31.71 42.07
CA VAL A 41 20.15 -31.42 42.05
C VAL A 41 20.40 -30.06 42.71
N ARG A 42 20.84 -30.08 43.97
CA ARG A 42 21.31 -28.87 44.67
C ARG A 42 22.75 -28.61 44.27
N GLY A 43 22.96 -27.61 43.41
CA GLY A 43 24.30 -27.15 43.04
C GLY A 43 25.13 -26.76 44.27
N ASN A 44 26.41 -27.11 44.24
CA ASN A 44 27.40 -26.78 45.26
C ASN A 44 27.69 -25.27 45.25
N VAL A 45 27.18 -24.56 46.25
CA VAL A 45 27.54 -23.16 46.52
C VAL A 45 28.22 -23.11 47.88
N LEU A 46 29.42 -22.51 47.92
CA LEU A 46 30.26 -22.21 49.09
C LEU A 46 31.44 -23.17 49.34
N SER A 47 32.46 -22.99 48.50
CA SER A 47 33.85 -22.85 48.94
C SER A 47 34.05 -21.54 49.73
N VAL A 48 33.59 -21.45 50.98
CA VAL A 48 34.14 -20.51 51.99
C VAL A 48 33.85 -21.12 53.36
N ARG A 49 34.91 -21.45 54.10
CA ARG A 49 34.87 -22.01 55.45
C ARG A 49 35.18 -20.89 56.45
N PRO A 50 34.23 -20.39 57.26
CA PRO A 50 34.57 -19.59 58.43
C PRO A 50 34.89 -20.54 59.61
N PRO A 51 35.88 -20.21 60.47
CA PRO A 51 36.17 -21.03 61.65
C PRO A 51 35.07 -20.86 62.72
N PRO A 52 34.74 -21.92 63.48
CA PRO A 52 33.80 -21.81 64.59
C PRO A 52 34.45 -21.09 65.80
N PRO A 53 33.72 -20.20 66.49
CA PRO A 53 34.13 -19.64 67.77
C PRO A 53 34.15 -20.72 68.86
N GLN A 54 35.14 -20.59 69.73
CA GLN A 54 35.27 -21.37 70.96
C GLN A 54 34.19 -20.94 71.95
N SER A 55 33.29 -21.86 72.31
CA SER A 55 32.57 -21.76 73.57
C SER A 55 32.28 -23.16 74.11
N THR A 56 33.00 -23.42 75.19
CA THR A 56 32.94 -24.48 76.19
C THR A 56 31.51 -24.79 76.65
N GLU A 57 31.07 -26.03 76.43
CA GLU A 57 30.09 -26.72 77.30
C GLU A 57 30.54 -28.18 77.45
N PRO A 58 31.04 -28.59 78.63
CA PRO A 58 31.71 -29.88 78.83
C PRO A 58 30.69 -30.98 79.22
N HIS A 59 29.73 -31.30 78.34
CA HIS A 59 28.83 -32.44 78.59
C HIS A 59 28.36 -33.21 77.34
N THR A 60 28.92 -32.94 76.15
CA THR A 60 28.46 -33.58 74.89
C THR A 60 29.43 -34.62 74.31
N LEU A 61 30.64 -34.78 74.88
CA LEU A 61 31.63 -35.75 74.41
C LEU A 61 31.36 -37.18 74.91
N GLN A 62 30.88 -37.36 76.15
CA GLN A 62 30.52 -38.69 76.68
C GLN A 62 29.30 -39.28 75.97
N VAL A 63 28.27 -38.48 75.69
CA VAL A 63 27.04 -38.92 75.01
C VAL A 63 27.30 -39.28 73.53
N LYS A 64 28.19 -38.54 72.84
CA LYS A 64 28.63 -38.89 71.47
C LYS A 64 29.51 -40.15 71.45
N ARG A 65 30.34 -40.38 72.47
CA ARG A 65 31.17 -41.60 72.61
C ARG A 65 30.32 -42.84 72.91
N GLN A 66 29.30 -42.74 73.76
CA GLN A 66 28.32 -43.81 73.99
C GLN A 66 27.52 -44.18 72.74
N ARG A 67 27.04 -43.20 71.95
CA ARG A 67 26.34 -43.48 70.68
C ARG A 67 27.25 -44.10 69.62
N ARG A 68 28.53 -43.71 69.55
CA ARG A 68 29.53 -44.37 68.66
C ARG A 68 29.86 -45.79 69.12
N ALA A 69 29.99 -46.02 70.44
CA ALA A 69 30.19 -47.34 71.01
C ALA A 69 28.98 -48.26 70.75
N GLN A 70 27.75 -47.78 70.93
CA GLN A 70 26.54 -48.53 70.58
C GLN A 70 26.46 -48.87 69.09
N LYS A 71 26.82 -47.93 68.20
CA LYS A 71 26.89 -48.21 66.75
C LYS A 71 28.00 -49.20 66.39
N GLN A 72 29.17 -49.16 67.04
CA GLN A 72 30.23 -50.16 66.84
C GLN A 72 29.87 -51.54 67.39
N VAL A 73 29.15 -51.62 68.52
CA VAL A 73 28.66 -52.89 69.07
C VAL A 73 27.61 -53.51 68.16
N LEU A 74 26.66 -52.72 67.64
CA LEU A 74 25.68 -53.21 66.67
C LEU A 74 26.35 -53.62 65.35
N ALA A 75 27.31 -52.84 64.84
CA ALA A 75 28.07 -53.22 63.65
C ALA A 75 28.88 -54.51 63.87
N ARG A 76 29.51 -54.69 65.05
CA ARG A 76 30.20 -55.94 65.41
C ARG A 76 29.25 -57.13 65.48
N LYS A 77 28.03 -56.98 66.02
CA LYS A 77 27.01 -58.04 66.03
C LYS A 77 26.62 -58.46 64.61
N PHE A 78 26.33 -57.49 63.73
CA PHE A 78 26.03 -57.78 62.32
C PHE A 78 27.21 -58.39 61.56
N THR A 79 28.45 -58.02 61.88
CA THR A 79 29.63 -58.63 61.22
C THR A 79 29.91 -60.03 61.77
N GLN A 80 29.61 -60.30 63.05
CA GLN A 80 29.77 -61.62 63.66
C GLN A 80 28.73 -62.62 63.17
N GLU A 81 27.50 -62.16 62.88
CA GLU A 81 26.44 -62.95 62.23
C GLU A 81 26.75 -63.23 60.74
N GLN A 82 27.54 -62.38 60.07
CA GLN A 82 27.96 -62.61 58.67
C GLN A 82 29.26 -63.43 58.51
N ILE A 83 30.07 -63.59 59.56
CA ILE A 83 31.37 -64.31 59.48
C ILE A 83 31.29 -65.75 60.03
N GLN A 84 30.19 -66.14 60.67
CA GLN A 84 29.94 -67.55 60.98
C GLN A 84 29.20 -68.21 59.80
N PRO A 85 29.70 -69.28 59.19
CA PRO A 85 28.87 -70.12 58.34
C PRO A 85 27.78 -70.71 59.23
N GLY A 86 26.59 -70.13 59.16
CA GLY A 86 25.45 -70.54 59.98
C GLY A 86 25.10 -72.00 59.70
N THR A 87 25.05 -72.80 60.77
CA THR A 87 24.41 -74.12 60.72
C THR A 87 22.98 -73.92 60.17
N PRO A 88 22.56 -74.66 59.13
CA PRO A 88 21.24 -74.46 58.52
C PRO A 88 20.13 -74.60 59.56
N GLU A 89 19.02 -73.89 59.35
CA GLU A 89 17.90 -73.88 60.31
C GLU A 89 17.34 -75.30 60.56
N PRO A 90 16.95 -75.63 61.81
CA PRO A 90 16.34 -76.91 62.13
C PRO A 90 15.06 -77.17 61.33
N VAL A 91 14.91 -78.38 60.80
CA VAL A 91 13.69 -78.81 60.09
C VAL A 91 12.50 -78.76 61.06
N GLU A 92 11.37 -78.21 60.61
CA GLU A 92 10.18 -77.98 61.43
C GLU A 92 9.78 -79.22 62.25
N GLY A 93 9.71 -79.06 63.58
CA GLY A 93 9.36 -80.11 64.53
C GLY A 93 10.53 -80.83 65.21
N ARG A 94 11.78 -80.39 65.01
CA ARG A 94 12.97 -80.89 65.74
C ARG A 94 13.84 -79.76 66.26
N GLU A 95 14.39 -79.91 67.47
CA GLU A 95 15.36 -78.97 68.05
C GLU A 95 16.80 -79.50 67.90
N HIS A 96 17.75 -78.60 67.65
CA HIS A 96 19.17 -78.94 67.60
C HIS A 96 19.74 -79.14 69.01
N VAL A 97 20.41 -80.27 69.25
CA VAL A 97 21.14 -80.55 70.49
C VAL A 97 22.63 -80.29 70.27
N HIS A 98 23.28 -79.58 71.21
CA HIS A 98 24.69 -79.27 71.14
C HIS A 98 25.53 -80.50 71.52
N VAL A 99 26.36 -80.99 70.60
CA VAL A 99 27.28 -82.11 70.83
C VAL A 99 28.68 -81.55 71.10
N GLN A 100 29.37 -82.05 72.13
CA GLN A 100 30.74 -81.67 72.46
C GLN A 100 31.66 -82.02 71.27
N THR A 101 32.10 -81.01 70.53
CA THR A 101 32.99 -81.12 69.37
C THR A 101 34.37 -80.51 69.62
N GLU A 102 34.68 -80.20 70.88
CA GLU A 102 36.00 -79.76 71.29
C GLU A 102 36.99 -80.94 71.28
N LEU A 103 38.23 -80.67 70.89
CA LEU A 103 39.30 -81.66 70.85
C LEU A 103 39.63 -82.10 72.29
N TYR A 104 39.18 -83.29 72.68
CA TYR A 104 39.29 -83.81 74.06
C TYR A 104 40.60 -84.57 74.33
N LEU A 105 41.57 -84.52 73.41
CA LEU A 105 42.85 -85.23 73.52
C LEU A 105 43.95 -84.25 73.93
N GLU A 106 44.55 -84.48 75.09
CA GLU A 106 45.75 -83.76 75.54
C GLU A 106 47.01 -84.38 74.89
N GLU A 107 47.91 -83.53 74.38
CA GLU A 107 49.17 -83.95 73.78
C GLU A 107 50.18 -84.26 74.90
N ILE A 108 50.53 -85.54 75.08
CA ILE A 108 51.53 -85.97 76.08
C ILE A 108 52.93 -85.62 75.54
N SER A 109 53.52 -84.53 76.05
CA SER A 109 54.84 -84.04 75.62
C SER A 109 56.02 -84.62 76.42
N ASP A 110 55.99 -85.94 76.69
CA ASP A 110 57.11 -86.64 77.36
C ASP A 110 58.01 -87.33 76.33
N ARG A 111 59.34 -87.11 76.43
CA ARG A 111 60.32 -87.72 75.50
C ARG A 111 60.54 -89.18 75.86
N ILE A 112 60.38 -90.06 74.87
CA ILE A 112 60.64 -91.50 75.00
C ILE A 112 62.16 -91.72 75.09
N ILE A 113 62.60 -92.62 75.97
CA ILE A 113 64.03 -92.97 76.16
C ILE A 113 64.49 -93.84 75.00
N GLU A 114 65.48 -93.38 74.25
CA GLU A 114 66.12 -94.12 73.16
C GLU A 114 67.18 -95.07 73.73
N VAL A 115 67.18 -96.33 73.28
CA VAL A 115 68.19 -97.35 73.61
C VAL A 115 68.78 -97.85 72.30
N ASP A 116 70.09 -97.63 72.11
CA ASP A 116 70.84 -98.12 70.96
C ASP A 116 71.12 -99.62 71.09
N GLY A 117 70.68 -100.39 70.11
CA GLY A 117 71.01 -101.80 69.94
C GLY A 117 71.79 -102.01 68.65
N GLU A 118 73.06 -102.39 68.76
CA GLU A 118 73.88 -102.73 67.59
C GLU A 118 73.64 -104.20 67.20
N CYS A 119 73.32 -104.46 65.93
CA CYS A 119 73.22 -105.81 65.36
C CYS A 119 74.05 -105.89 64.07
N GLN A 120 74.92 -106.89 64.02
CA GLN A 120 75.80 -107.24 62.92
C GLN A 120 74.99 -107.65 61.67
N THR A 121 75.14 -106.89 60.58
CA THR A 121 74.46 -107.11 59.29
C THR A 121 75.18 -108.13 58.41
N ASP A 122 74.42 -109.06 57.85
CA ASP A 122 74.81 -109.92 56.72
C ASP A 122 74.39 -109.24 55.40
N ASP A 123 75.11 -109.47 54.30
CA ASP A 123 74.95 -108.74 53.04
C ASP A 123 73.61 -109.05 52.33
N PHE A 124 72.76 -108.03 52.19
CA PHE A 124 71.41 -108.12 51.64
C PHE A 124 71.44 -108.01 50.09
N LEU A 125 71.01 -109.07 49.38
CA LEU A 125 70.79 -109.00 47.93
C LEU A 125 69.41 -108.43 47.61
N ASP A 126 69.35 -107.44 46.72
CA ASP A 126 68.13 -106.74 46.32
C ASP A 126 67.09 -107.68 45.68
N ARG A 127 65.93 -107.79 46.33
CA ARG A 127 64.74 -108.44 45.79
C ARG A 127 64.16 -107.56 44.66
N PRO A 128 63.84 -108.11 43.46
CA PRO A 128 63.25 -107.31 42.41
C PRO A 128 61.90 -106.71 42.86
N PRO A 129 61.56 -105.50 42.41
CA PRO A 129 60.35 -104.81 42.84
C PRO A 129 59.11 -105.61 42.42
N THR A 130 58.21 -105.84 43.37
CA THR A 130 56.94 -106.54 43.13
C THR A 130 56.11 -105.77 42.08
N PRO A 131 55.57 -106.43 41.04
CA PRO A 131 54.81 -105.74 39.99
C PRO A 131 53.56 -105.06 40.57
N LEU A 132 53.25 -103.87 40.06
CA LEU A 132 52.08 -103.08 40.46
C LEU A 132 50.78 -103.81 40.06
N PHE A 133 49.92 -104.06 41.05
CA PHE A 133 48.59 -104.62 40.82
C PHE A 133 47.67 -103.52 40.27
N ILE A 134 47.28 -103.64 39.00
CA ILE A 134 46.26 -102.79 38.36
C ILE A 134 44.93 -103.57 38.37
N PRO A 135 43.93 -103.15 39.16
CA PRO A 135 42.63 -103.81 39.17
C PRO A 135 41.98 -103.74 37.78
N ALA A 136 41.35 -104.83 37.34
CA ALA A 136 40.54 -104.81 36.13
C ALA A 136 39.36 -103.84 36.32
N LYS A 137 39.16 -102.92 35.36
CA LYS A 137 37.98 -102.04 35.36
C LYS A 137 36.72 -102.92 35.42
N THR A 138 36.00 -102.85 36.54
CA THR A 138 34.77 -103.61 36.76
C THR A 138 33.60 -102.64 36.67
N GLY A 139 33.01 -102.53 35.49
CA GLY A 139 31.91 -101.63 35.15
C GLY A 139 31.61 -101.70 33.65
N LYS A 140 30.36 -101.43 33.24
CA LYS A 140 30.01 -101.30 31.82
C LYS A 140 30.04 -99.83 31.45
N ASP A 141 30.94 -99.44 30.57
CA ASP A 141 30.98 -98.08 30.02
C ASP A 141 29.79 -97.90 29.07
N VAL A 142 28.92 -96.92 29.35
CA VAL A 142 27.78 -96.55 28.50
C VAL A 142 27.96 -95.09 28.10
N ALA A 143 28.02 -94.83 26.79
CA ALA A 143 27.97 -93.49 26.24
C ALA A 143 26.54 -93.20 25.79
N THR A 144 26.00 -92.05 26.21
CA THR A 144 24.75 -91.49 25.70
C THR A 144 25.09 -90.27 24.88
N GLN A 145 24.70 -90.25 23.61
CA GLN A 145 24.86 -89.10 22.72
C GLN A 145 23.48 -88.73 22.17
N ILE A 146 23.21 -87.43 22.11
CA ILE A 146 21.99 -86.89 21.51
C ILE A 146 22.31 -86.61 20.05
N GLU A 147 21.51 -87.17 19.14
CA GLU A 147 21.71 -87.00 17.70
C GLU A 147 21.07 -85.70 17.20
N GLU A 148 21.50 -85.22 16.03
CA GLU A 148 20.94 -84.03 15.41
C GLU A 148 19.42 -84.20 15.18
N GLY A 149 18.62 -83.32 15.79
CA GLY A 149 17.15 -83.31 15.67
C GLY A 149 16.38 -84.02 16.79
N GLU A 150 17.04 -84.71 17.72
CA GLU A 150 16.37 -85.43 18.82
C GLU A 150 15.74 -84.49 19.88
N LEU A 151 16.25 -83.26 19.99
CA LEU A 151 15.76 -82.22 20.91
C LEU A 151 14.93 -81.12 20.20
N PHE A 152 14.68 -81.24 18.90
CA PHE A 152 13.99 -80.19 18.15
C PHE A 152 12.48 -80.20 18.42
N ASP A 153 11.94 -79.09 18.93
CA ASP A 153 10.51 -78.89 19.09
C ASP A 153 10.02 -77.82 18.09
N PHE A 154 9.32 -78.26 17.06
CA PHE A 154 8.82 -77.35 16.03
C PHE A 154 7.99 -76.19 16.60
N ASP A 155 7.17 -76.45 17.62
CA ASP A 155 6.25 -75.45 18.17
C ASP A 155 6.96 -74.38 19.00
N ILE A 156 8.19 -74.63 19.45
CA ILE A 156 9.03 -73.65 20.16
C ILE A 156 9.87 -72.88 19.14
N GLU A 157 10.51 -73.58 18.22
CA GLU A 157 11.45 -73.00 17.26
C GLU A 157 10.78 -72.15 16.17
N VAL A 158 9.51 -72.42 15.81
CA VAL A 158 8.78 -71.64 14.78
C VAL A 158 8.24 -70.30 15.30
N LYS A 159 8.02 -70.17 16.62
CA LYS A 159 7.48 -68.95 17.25
C LYS A 159 8.21 -67.66 16.88
N PRO A 160 9.56 -67.57 17.00
CA PRO A 160 10.26 -66.33 16.64
C PRO A 160 10.17 -66.00 15.14
N ILE A 161 10.09 -67.02 14.27
CA ILE A 161 9.94 -66.83 12.82
C ILE A 161 8.56 -66.25 12.52
N LEU A 162 7.51 -66.83 13.10
CA LEU A 162 6.14 -66.34 12.94
C LEU A 162 5.94 -64.96 13.54
N GLU A 163 6.51 -64.68 14.72
CA GLU A 163 6.43 -63.36 15.34
C GLU A 163 7.04 -62.28 14.45
N VAL A 164 8.21 -62.54 13.85
CA VAL A 164 8.84 -61.60 12.91
C VAL A 164 8.04 -61.46 11.62
N LEU A 165 7.51 -62.56 11.06
CA LEU A 165 6.69 -62.51 9.85
C LEU A 165 5.40 -61.72 10.06
N VAL A 166 4.64 -62.06 11.10
CA VAL A 166 3.39 -61.37 11.43
C VAL A 166 3.67 -59.92 11.79
N GLY A 167 4.68 -59.66 12.62
CA GLY A 167 5.08 -58.30 13.00
C GLY A 167 5.42 -57.44 11.79
N LYS A 168 6.28 -57.92 10.89
CA LYS A 168 6.66 -57.19 9.67
C LYS A 168 5.50 -56.99 8.71
N THR A 169 4.65 -58.00 8.52
CA THR A 169 3.50 -57.88 7.61
C THR A 169 2.49 -56.85 8.12
N VAL A 170 2.22 -56.82 9.43
CA VAL A 170 1.31 -55.84 10.03
C VAL A 170 1.92 -54.44 10.03
N GLU A 171 3.21 -54.32 10.35
CA GLU A 171 3.92 -53.03 10.32
C GLU A 171 3.97 -52.45 8.91
N GLN A 172 4.29 -53.27 7.91
CA GLN A 172 4.28 -52.84 6.51
C GLN A 172 2.87 -52.43 6.06
N ALA A 173 1.85 -53.24 6.34
CA ALA A 173 0.47 -52.91 5.97
C ALA A 173 -0.01 -51.61 6.64
N LEU A 174 0.37 -51.35 7.89
CA LEU A 174 0.02 -50.12 8.58
C LEU A 174 0.68 -48.90 7.94
N LEU A 175 1.97 -49.00 7.58
CA LEU A 175 2.69 -47.91 6.90
C LEU A 175 2.07 -47.61 5.53
N GLU A 176 1.77 -48.64 4.73
CA GLU A 176 1.15 -48.48 3.41
C GLU A 176 -0.22 -47.78 3.51
N VAL A 177 -1.08 -48.20 4.44
CA VAL A 177 -2.39 -47.57 4.66
C VAL A 177 -2.24 -46.11 5.11
N MET A 178 -1.30 -45.82 6.00
CA MET A 178 -1.04 -44.44 6.43
C MET A 178 -0.57 -43.55 5.27
N GLU A 179 0.34 -44.05 4.43
CA GLU A 179 0.80 -43.33 3.24
C GLU A 179 -0.34 -43.08 2.23
N GLU A 180 -1.20 -44.07 2.00
CA GLU A 180 -2.37 -43.93 1.12
C GLU A 180 -3.36 -42.87 1.63
N GLU A 181 -3.64 -42.85 2.94
CA GLU A 181 -4.50 -41.85 3.55
C GLU A 181 -3.91 -40.44 3.47
N GLU A 182 -2.60 -40.29 3.71
CA GLU A 182 -1.90 -39.01 3.57
C GLU A 182 -1.94 -38.49 2.13
N LEU A 183 -1.68 -39.35 1.14
CA LEU A 183 -1.76 -38.98 -0.27
C LEU A 183 -3.19 -38.59 -0.69
N ALA A 184 -4.19 -39.31 -0.21
CA ALA A 184 -5.60 -38.99 -0.47
C ALA A 184 -5.98 -37.61 0.12
N GLN A 185 -5.51 -37.30 1.34
CA GLN A 185 -5.72 -36.00 1.96
C GLN A 185 -5.04 -34.88 1.17
N LEU A 186 -3.78 -35.06 0.76
CA LEU A 186 -3.05 -34.08 -0.04
C LEU A 186 -3.75 -33.79 -1.37
N TRP A 187 -4.21 -34.83 -2.07
CA TRP A 187 -4.98 -34.66 -3.30
C TRP A 187 -6.31 -33.96 -3.08
N SER A 188 -7.02 -34.28 -1.99
CA SER A 188 -8.28 -33.59 -1.67
C SER A 188 -8.06 -32.09 -1.43
N HIS A 189 -6.98 -31.75 -0.70
CA HIS A 189 -6.59 -30.37 -0.44
C HIS A 189 -6.17 -29.64 -1.73
N GLN A 190 -5.40 -30.30 -2.59
CA GLN A 190 -4.99 -29.74 -3.89
C GLN A 190 -6.20 -29.46 -4.78
N ARG A 191 -7.17 -30.38 -4.86
CA ARG A 191 -8.40 -30.17 -5.65
C ARG A 191 -9.21 -28.99 -5.12
N ALA A 192 -9.45 -28.94 -3.81
CA ALA A 192 -10.16 -27.83 -3.18
C ALA A 192 -9.47 -26.48 -3.44
N PHE A 193 -8.13 -26.44 -3.37
CA PHE A 193 -7.36 -25.23 -3.69
C PHE A 193 -7.48 -24.81 -5.15
N VAL A 194 -7.41 -25.77 -6.08
CA VAL A 194 -7.55 -25.50 -7.52
C VAL A 194 -8.96 -25.01 -7.84
N GLU A 195 -9.99 -25.61 -7.24
CA GLU A 195 -11.38 -25.17 -7.39
C GLU A 195 -11.56 -23.74 -6.91
N LEU A 196 -11.09 -23.42 -5.69
CA LEU A 196 -11.15 -22.07 -5.15
C LEU A 196 -10.41 -21.07 -6.04
N ARG A 197 -9.18 -21.40 -6.45
CA ARG A 197 -8.38 -20.54 -7.34
C ARG A 197 -9.06 -20.33 -8.68
N SER A 198 -9.70 -21.35 -9.24
CA SER A 198 -10.42 -21.24 -10.50
C SER A 198 -11.66 -20.34 -10.39
N ALA A 199 -12.37 -20.41 -9.26
CA ALA A 199 -13.51 -19.54 -8.98
C ALA A 199 -13.06 -18.09 -8.77
N GLU A 200 -12.00 -17.86 -8.00
CA GLU A 200 -11.41 -16.54 -7.79
C GLU A 200 -10.93 -15.92 -9.11
N PHE A 201 -10.29 -16.71 -9.98
CA PHE A 201 -9.83 -16.23 -11.28
C PHE A 201 -11.01 -15.81 -12.18
N ALA A 202 -12.10 -16.59 -12.18
CA ALA A 202 -13.31 -16.24 -12.93
C ALA A 202 -13.98 -14.96 -12.41
N GLU A 203 -14.04 -14.78 -11.09
CA GLU A 203 -14.53 -13.55 -10.44
C GLU A 203 -13.68 -12.33 -10.84
N LEU A 204 -12.36 -12.45 -10.77
CA LEU A 204 -11.42 -11.39 -11.15
C LEU A 204 -11.60 -10.98 -12.62
N GLN A 205 -11.71 -11.96 -13.53
CA GLN A 205 -11.94 -11.68 -14.94
C GLN A 205 -13.26 -10.93 -15.15
N ARG A 206 -14.33 -11.32 -14.44
CA ARG A 206 -15.63 -10.62 -14.51
C ARG A 206 -15.51 -9.17 -14.06
N LEU A 207 -14.80 -8.92 -12.95
CA LEU A 207 -14.59 -7.57 -12.41
C LEU A 207 -13.70 -6.72 -13.33
N GLU A 208 -12.64 -7.29 -13.90
CA GLU A 208 -11.75 -6.59 -14.83
C GLU A 208 -12.49 -6.14 -16.09
N GLU A 209 -13.37 -6.98 -16.62
CA GLU A 209 -14.20 -6.62 -17.77
C GLU A 209 -15.20 -5.49 -17.44
N GLN A 210 -15.80 -5.52 -16.24
CA GLN A 210 -16.66 -4.42 -15.76
C GLN A 210 -15.87 -3.12 -15.61
N ASP A 211 -14.70 -3.18 -14.99
CA ASP A 211 -13.81 -2.03 -14.82
C ASP A 211 -13.34 -1.48 -16.17
N ARG A 212 -13.07 -2.34 -17.16
CA ARG A 212 -12.74 -1.93 -18.52
C ARG A 212 -13.88 -1.12 -19.13
N ARG A 213 -15.12 -1.60 -19.05
CA ARG A 213 -16.31 -0.89 -19.57
C ARG A 213 -16.50 0.47 -18.89
N ILE A 214 -16.39 0.51 -17.55
CA ILE A 214 -16.53 1.75 -16.77
C ILE A 214 -15.42 2.74 -17.11
N ARG A 215 -14.18 2.26 -17.29
CA ARG A 215 -13.03 3.10 -17.65
C ARG A 215 -13.21 3.69 -19.03
N GLU A 216 -13.60 2.89 -20.01
CA GLU A 216 -13.90 3.36 -21.37
C GLU A 216 -15.01 4.41 -21.37
N GLU A 217 -16.11 4.17 -20.65
CA GLU A 217 -17.19 5.14 -20.53
C GLU A 217 -16.74 6.45 -19.86
N LYS A 218 -15.98 6.34 -18.76
CA LYS A 218 -15.43 7.51 -18.05
C LYS A 218 -14.51 8.33 -18.94
N GLU A 219 -13.65 7.69 -19.74
CA GLU A 219 -12.81 8.39 -20.71
C GLU A 219 -13.65 9.09 -21.79
N ARG A 220 -14.69 8.43 -22.34
CA ARG A 220 -15.60 9.07 -23.31
C ARG A 220 -16.28 10.30 -22.72
N ARG A 221 -16.87 10.18 -21.52
CA ARG A 221 -17.50 11.32 -20.83
C ARG A 221 -16.49 12.44 -20.53
N ARG A 222 -15.23 12.10 -20.19
CA ARG A 222 -14.18 13.09 -19.94
C ARG A 222 -13.83 13.86 -21.22
N LEU A 223 -13.67 13.17 -22.34
CA LEU A 223 -13.38 13.79 -23.64
C LEU A 223 -14.51 14.73 -24.07
N GLU A 224 -15.76 14.28 -23.98
CA GLU A 224 -16.93 15.12 -24.27
C GLU A 224 -16.99 16.36 -23.38
N HIS A 225 -16.72 16.22 -22.09
CA HIS A 225 -16.72 17.35 -21.16
C HIS A 225 -15.60 18.34 -21.48
N LEU A 226 -14.41 17.85 -21.83
CA LEU A 226 -13.28 18.68 -22.21
C LEU A 226 -13.59 19.47 -23.49
N GLU A 227 -14.21 18.85 -24.49
CA GLU A 227 -14.65 19.54 -25.70
C GLU A 227 -15.71 20.61 -25.41
N LYS A 228 -16.71 20.29 -24.56
CA LYS A 228 -17.72 21.26 -24.13
C LYS A 228 -17.07 22.46 -23.44
N LEU A 229 -16.13 22.22 -22.54
CA LEU A 229 -15.40 23.25 -21.81
C LEU A 229 -14.53 24.10 -22.75
N ARG A 230 -13.89 23.49 -23.75
CA ARG A 230 -13.14 24.22 -24.79
C ARG A 230 -14.06 25.16 -25.57
N LYS A 231 -15.21 24.66 -26.05
CA LYS A 231 -16.20 25.48 -26.76
C LYS A 231 -16.73 26.60 -25.88
N GLN A 232 -16.98 26.35 -24.59
CA GLN A 232 -17.41 27.38 -23.64
C GLN A 232 -16.36 28.48 -23.44
N LYS A 233 -15.07 28.12 -23.38
CA LYS A 233 -13.99 29.11 -23.32
C LYS A 233 -13.94 29.96 -24.59
N GLU A 234 -13.99 29.32 -25.75
CA GLU A 234 -13.99 30.02 -27.05
C GLU A 234 -15.21 30.95 -27.19
N THR A 235 -16.40 30.54 -26.74
CA THR A 235 -17.59 31.40 -26.76
C THR A 235 -17.48 32.53 -25.76
N ALA A 236 -16.99 32.27 -24.54
CA ALA A 236 -16.78 33.31 -23.53
C ALA A 236 -15.78 34.37 -24.01
N GLU A 237 -14.67 33.96 -24.63
CA GLU A 237 -13.69 34.86 -25.22
C GLU A 237 -14.29 35.70 -26.36
N LYS A 238 -15.08 35.09 -27.25
CA LYS A 238 -15.79 35.82 -28.32
C LYS A 238 -16.77 36.84 -27.77
N ILE A 239 -17.52 36.48 -26.73
CA ILE A 239 -18.47 37.38 -26.07
C ILE A 239 -17.71 38.53 -25.39
N ALA A 240 -16.62 38.23 -24.68
CA ALA A 240 -15.79 39.24 -24.04
C ALA A 240 -15.16 40.21 -25.06
N ALA A 241 -14.62 39.69 -26.16
CA ALA A 241 -14.06 40.50 -27.24
C ALA A 241 -15.12 41.39 -27.90
N ARG A 242 -16.32 40.86 -28.15
CA ARG A 242 -17.45 41.64 -28.67
C ARG A 242 -17.85 42.75 -27.70
N ALA A 243 -18.02 42.44 -26.41
CA ALA A 243 -18.39 43.41 -25.39
C ALA A 243 -17.32 44.51 -25.25
N PHE A 244 -16.04 44.13 -25.29
CA PHE A 244 -14.92 45.06 -25.28
C PHE A 244 -14.93 45.98 -26.51
N ALA A 245 -15.08 45.42 -27.71
CA ALA A 245 -15.16 46.18 -28.94
C ALA A 245 -16.34 47.16 -28.93
N GLN A 246 -17.52 46.72 -28.49
CA GLN A 246 -18.71 47.58 -28.39
C GLN A 246 -18.46 48.76 -27.45
N ARG A 247 -17.91 48.51 -26.26
CA ARG A 247 -17.58 49.58 -25.30
C ARG A 247 -16.51 50.52 -25.86
N TYR A 248 -15.46 49.99 -26.46
CA TYR A 248 -14.38 50.79 -27.03
C TYR A 248 -14.88 51.66 -28.20
N LEU A 249 -15.68 51.11 -29.12
CA LEU A 249 -16.25 51.86 -30.23
C LEU A 249 -17.26 52.92 -29.76
N ALA A 250 -18.05 52.62 -28.73
CA ALA A 250 -19.00 53.58 -28.17
C ALA A 250 -18.31 54.84 -27.63
N ASP A 251 -17.12 54.71 -27.05
CA ASP A 251 -16.34 55.85 -26.54
C ASP A 251 -15.48 56.50 -27.65
N LEU A 252 -14.93 55.70 -28.56
CA LEU A 252 -14.05 56.18 -29.64
C LEU A 252 -14.80 56.99 -30.70
N ILE A 253 -16.00 56.56 -31.11
CA ILE A 253 -16.76 57.24 -32.17
C ILE A 253 -17.02 58.71 -31.78
N PRO A 254 -17.68 59.03 -30.64
CA PRO A 254 -17.89 60.42 -30.24
C PRO A 254 -16.58 61.20 -30.07
N SER A 255 -15.53 60.58 -29.52
CA SER A 255 -14.24 61.24 -29.35
C SER A 255 -13.60 61.63 -30.68
N VAL A 256 -13.59 60.74 -31.68
CA VAL A 256 -13.04 61.04 -33.01
C VAL A 256 -13.92 62.07 -33.73
N PHE A 257 -15.24 61.95 -33.66
CA PHE A 257 -16.15 62.92 -34.26
C PHE A 257 -15.99 64.32 -33.65
N ASN A 258 -15.86 64.42 -32.33
CA ASN A 258 -15.61 65.69 -31.65
C ASN A 258 -14.24 66.26 -32.03
N ASN A 259 -13.17 65.46 -32.02
CA ASN A 259 -11.84 65.92 -32.47
C ASN A 259 -11.86 66.40 -33.93
N LEU A 260 -12.60 65.70 -34.80
CA LEU A 260 -12.69 66.04 -36.21
C LEU A 260 -13.53 67.32 -36.43
N HIS A 261 -14.59 67.50 -35.64
CA HIS A 261 -15.37 68.72 -35.55
C HIS A 261 -14.52 69.90 -35.06
N ASP A 262 -13.78 69.72 -33.96
CA ASP A 262 -12.88 70.73 -33.39
C ASP A 262 -11.73 71.09 -34.35
N SER A 263 -11.27 70.13 -35.17
CA SER A 263 -10.29 70.38 -36.22
C SER A 263 -10.85 71.11 -37.45
N GLY A 264 -12.16 71.39 -37.48
CA GLY A 264 -12.83 72.12 -38.56
C GLY A 264 -13.02 71.33 -39.85
N PHE A 265 -12.95 69.99 -39.79
CA PHE A 265 -13.16 69.16 -40.99
C PHE A 265 -14.64 69.06 -41.36
N PHE A 266 -15.55 69.09 -40.38
CA PHE A 266 -16.97 69.25 -40.64
C PHE A 266 -17.28 70.74 -40.72
N TYR A 267 -17.66 71.21 -41.91
CA TYR A 267 -18.09 72.58 -42.17
C TYR A 267 -19.54 72.59 -42.62
N ASP A 268 -20.27 73.67 -42.34
CA ASP A 268 -21.57 73.90 -42.94
C ASP A 268 -21.36 74.29 -44.42
N PRO A 269 -21.91 73.53 -45.39
CA PRO A 269 -21.78 73.85 -46.80
C PRO A 269 -22.27 75.27 -47.10
N ILE A 270 -23.30 75.76 -46.40
CA ILE A 270 -23.85 77.09 -46.61
C ILE A 270 -22.87 78.17 -46.16
N GLU A 271 -22.26 78.01 -44.98
CA GLU A 271 -21.24 78.94 -44.50
C GLU A 271 -20.04 78.97 -45.45
N ARG A 272 -19.62 77.80 -45.93
CA ARG A 272 -18.49 77.70 -46.86
C ARG A 272 -18.81 78.37 -48.20
N ASP A 273 -19.97 78.11 -48.78
CA ASP A 273 -20.41 78.72 -50.03
C ASP A 273 -20.54 80.25 -49.89
N ILE A 274 -21.00 80.73 -48.75
CA ILE A 274 -21.02 82.17 -48.45
C ILE A 274 -19.60 82.73 -48.42
N GLU A 275 -18.66 82.07 -47.74
CA GLU A 275 -17.27 82.50 -47.65
C GLU A 275 -16.54 82.47 -49.00
N THR A 276 -16.75 81.44 -49.81
CA THR A 276 -15.99 81.21 -51.04
C THR A 276 -16.61 81.83 -52.27
N GLU A 277 -17.93 81.95 -52.35
CA GLU A 277 -18.62 82.44 -53.54
C GLU A 277 -19.28 83.80 -53.29
N PHE A 278 -20.11 83.91 -52.25
CA PHE A 278 -20.89 85.12 -52.01
C PHE A 278 -20.05 86.32 -51.57
N LEU A 279 -19.14 86.15 -50.60
CA LEU A 279 -18.31 87.25 -50.12
C LEU A 279 -17.40 87.81 -51.22
N PRO A 280 -16.67 86.99 -52.01
CA PRO A 280 -15.89 87.50 -53.14
C PRO A 280 -16.76 88.20 -54.19
N TRP A 281 -17.92 87.62 -54.51
CA TRP A 281 -18.88 88.25 -55.43
C TRP A 281 -19.34 89.62 -54.92
N LEU A 282 -19.76 89.71 -53.65
CA LEU A 282 -20.18 90.97 -53.02
C LEU A 282 -19.05 91.99 -53.00
N MET A 283 -17.83 91.58 -52.64
CA MET A 283 -16.66 92.45 -52.64
C MET A 283 -16.34 92.97 -54.04
N SER A 284 -16.50 92.14 -55.09
CA SER A 284 -16.30 92.56 -56.48
C SER A 284 -17.36 93.57 -56.96
N GLU A 285 -18.63 93.39 -56.59
CA GLU A 285 -19.70 94.34 -56.94
C GLU A 285 -19.52 95.68 -56.19
N VAL A 286 -19.12 95.62 -54.91
CA VAL A 286 -18.75 96.82 -54.15
C VAL A 286 -17.56 97.54 -54.80
N GLU A 287 -16.55 96.80 -55.27
CA GLU A 287 -15.42 97.37 -56.00
C GLU A 287 -15.88 98.03 -57.31
N GLU A 288 -16.74 97.39 -58.10
CA GLU A 288 -17.25 97.98 -59.34
C GLU A 288 -18.05 99.27 -59.09
N THR A 289 -18.91 99.29 -58.07
CA THR A 289 -19.66 100.51 -57.71
C THR A 289 -18.74 101.62 -57.21
N LEU A 290 -17.66 101.28 -56.49
CA LEU A 290 -16.65 102.25 -56.07
C LEU A 290 -15.86 102.78 -57.26
N GLN A 291 -15.46 101.91 -58.20
CA GLN A 291 -14.80 102.30 -59.45
C GLN A 291 -15.68 103.23 -60.29
N LYS A 292 -16.98 102.93 -60.43
CA LYS A 292 -17.96 103.81 -61.08
C LYS A 292 -18.03 105.19 -60.39
N LYS A 293 -18.03 105.22 -59.05
CA LYS A 293 -18.00 106.49 -58.28
C LYS A 293 -16.69 107.26 -58.48
N VAL A 294 -15.54 106.58 -58.48
CA VAL A 294 -14.22 107.20 -58.73
C VAL A 294 -14.17 107.75 -60.15
N LEU A 295 -14.60 106.99 -61.15
CA LEU A 295 -14.69 107.45 -62.54
C LEU A 295 -15.63 108.67 -62.66
N GLY A 296 -16.79 108.63 -62.00
CA GLY A 296 -17.71 109.77 -61.94
C GLY A 296 -17.06 111.01 -61.33
N ARG A 297 -16.31 110.88 -60.24
CA ARG A 297 -15.52 111.98 -59.66
C ARG A 297 -14.42 112.48 -60.61
N MET A 298 -13.69 111.58 -61.27
CA MET A 298 -12.66 111.95 -62.25
C MET A 298 -13.24 112.69 -63.46
N MET A 299 -14.37 112.25 -63.99
CA MET A 299 -15.06 112.96 -65.08
C MET A 299 -15.61 114.31 -64.64
N LEU A 300 -16.12 114.40 -63.40
CA LEU A 300 -16.55 115.68 -62.84
C LEU A 300 -15.36 116.64 -62.69
N ASP A 301 -14.22 116.16 -62.17
CA ASP A 301 -13.00 116.94 -62.03
C ASP A 301 -12.43 117.38 -63.40
N SER A 302 -12.54 116.55 -64.44
CA SER A 302 -12.12 116.90 -65.80
C SER A 302 -13.07 117.93 -66.43
N LEU A 303 -14.38 117.79 -66.23
CA LEU A 303 -15.38 118.80 -66.62
C LEU A 303 -15.13 120.14 -65.93
N ILE A 304 -14.87 120.13 -64.63
CA ILE A 304 -14.52 121.34 -63.87
C ILE A 304 -13.24 121.97 -64.46
N ARG A 305 -12.20 121.18 -64.74
CA ARG A 305 -10.97 121.68 -65.41
C ARG A 305 -11.26 122.30 -66.77
N MET A 306 -12.00 121.63 -67.65
CA MET A 306 -12.35 122.17 -68.98
C MET A 306 -13.17 123.46 -68.89
N VAL A 307 -14.12 123.56 -67.95
CA VAL A 307 -14.91 124.78 -67.75
C VAL A 307 -14.02 125.92 -67.26
N VAL A 308 -13.07 125.64 -66.36
CA VAL A 308 -12.10 126.62 -65.87
C VAL A 308 -11.15 127.06 -67.00
N GLU A 309 -10.66 126.15 -67.84
CA GLU A 309 -9.82 126.46 -69.00
C GLU A 309 -10.57 127.33 -70.03
N LYS A 310 -11.80 126.94 -70.42
CA LYS A 310 -12.64 127.77 -71.31
C LYS A 310 -12.90 129.17 -70.76
N ARG A 311 -13.17 129.29 -69.46
CA ARG A 311 -13.33 130.59 -68.78
C ARG A 311 -12.03 131.41 -68.78
N LEU A 312 -10.88 130.75 -68.69
CA LEU A 312 -9.56 131.39 -68.76
C LEU A 312 -9.26 131.89 -70.18
N ASP A 313 -9.60 131.09 -71.20
CA ASP A 313 -9.48 131.42 -72.62
C ASP A 313 -10.42 132.59 -73.00
N GLU A 314 -11.66 132.57 -72.51
CA GLU A 314 -12.60 133.71 -72.64
C GLU A 314 -12.06 135.00 -71.99
N PHE A 315 -11.30 134.88 -70.89
CA PHE A 315 -10.71 136.04 -70.21
C PHE A 315 -9.45 136.59 -70.89
N SER A 316 -8.74 135.75 -71.67
CA SER A 316 -7.47 136.11 -72.32
C SER A 316 -7.64 136.75 -73.71
N HIS A 317 -8.87 136.89 -74.21
CA HIS A 317 -9.20 137.62 -75.44
C HIS A 317 -10.12 138.85 -75.18
N PRO A 318 -9.61 140.10 -75.24
CA PRO A 318 -10.42 141.32 -75.24
C PRO A 318 -10.91 141.70 -76.66
N PRO A 319 -12.06 142.40 -76.81
CA PRO A 319 -12.96 142.29 -77.98
C PRO A 319 -12.68 143.31 -79.10
N PRO A 320 -13.25 143.12 -80.32
CA PRO A 320 -14.16 144.17 -80.82
C PRO A 320 -15.35 143.75 -81.74
N SER A 321 -16.39 144.59 -81.63
CA SER A 321 -17.31 145.18 -82.65
C SER A 321 -18.31 144.33 -83.48
N ALA A 322 -19.54 144.23 -82.95
CA ALA A 322 -20.80 144.86 -83.39
C ALA A 322 -21.40 144.70 -84.82
N GLN A 323 -22.74 144.52 -84.82
CA GLN A 323 -23.80 144.83 -85.84
C GLN A 323 -24.28 143.62 -86.71
N THR A 324 -25.57 143.24 -86.84
CA THR A 324 -26.89 143.80 -86.46
C THR A 324 -28.02 142.73 -86.59
N MET A 325 -28.95 142.70 -85.62
CA MET A 325 -30.43 142.46 -85.67
C MET A 325 -31.03 141.31 -86.54
N ALA A 326 -31.84 140.33 -86.08
CA ALA A 326 -33.04 140.24 -85.19
C ALA A 326 -34.20 139.61 -86.03
N PRO A 327 -35.31 139.09 -85.47
CA PRO A 327 -35.56 138.44 -84.17
C PRO A 327 -36.49 137.17 -84.22
N ALA A 328 -36.42 136.39 -83.12
CA ALA A 328 -37.45 135.66 -82.36
C ALA A 328 -38.69 135.01 -83.02
N GLU A 329 -38.93 133.72 -82.71
CA GLU A 329 -39.98 133.24 -81.77
C GLU A 329 -40.03 131.68 -81.73
N GLU A 330 -40.01 131.10 -80.52
CA GLU A 330 -40.45 129.71 -80.22
C GLU A 330 -41.98 129.70 -79.97
N PRO A 331 -42.67 128.65 -79.44
CA PRO A 331 -42.32 127.24 -79.17
C PRO A 331 -43.45 126.24 -79.56
N SER A 332 -43.25 124.92 -79.37
CA SER A 332 -44.15 124.07 -78.56
C SER A 332 -43.91 122.57 -78.74
N ALA A 333 -44.21 121.86 -77.65
CA ALA A 333 -43.93 120.46 -77.35
C ALA A 333 -44.73 119.45 -78.20
N THR A 334 -44.12 118.29 -78.47
CA THR A 334 -44.80 117.10 -78.97
C THR A 334 -44.73 115.95 -77.97
N ASP A 335 -45.93 115.52 -77.63
CA ASP A 335 -46.35 114.26 -77.02
C ASP A 335 -45.87 113.02 -77.79
N ALA A 336 -45.74 111.88 -77.10
CA ALA A 336 -46.00 110.52 -77.58
C ALA A 336 -45.31 109.44 -76.73
N ALA A 337 -46.09 108.75 -75.91
CA ALA A 337 -45.85 107.35 -75.56
C ALA A 337 -46.81 106.46 -76.39
N PRO A 338 -46.35 105.29 -76.87
CA PRO A 338 -47.17 104.09 -76.68
C PRO A 338 -46.32 102.82 -76.42
N LYS A 339 -46.86 101.89 -75.62
CA LYS A 339 -46.48 100.46 -75.66
C LYS A 339 -47.72 99.59 -75.49
N MET A 340 -47.90 98.69 -76.45
CA MET A 340 -48.84 97.57 -76.47
C MET A 340 -48.08 96.31 -76.94
N PHE A 341 -48.61 95.14 -76.55
CA PHE A 341 -48.32 93.78 -77.02
C PHE A 341 -46.96 93.17 -76.64
N GLY A 342 -46.82 91.87 -76.35
CA GLY A 342 -47.70 90.68 -76.32
C GLY A 342 -46.92 89.61 -75.52
N GLU A 343 -47.53 88.72 -74.73
CA GLU A 343 -48.25 87.49 -75.09
C GLU A 343 -47.37 86.36 -75.65
N THR A 344 -47.74 85.12 -75.28
CA THR A 344 -47.32 83.78 -75.72
C THR A 344 -46.18 83.10 -74.94
N ASP A 345 -46.18 81.80 -74.67
CA ASP A 345 -47.22 80.74 -74.54
C ASP A 345 -46.46 79.45 -74.10
N ALA A 346 -47.22 78.38 -73.85
CA ALA A 346 -46.83 76.96 -73.93
C ALA A 346 -46.05 76.38 -72.73
N ALA A 347 -46.69 75.56 -71.88
CA ALA A 347 -47.06 74.15 -72.06
C ALA A 347 -45.95 73.20 -71.53
N ASP A 348 -46.25 72.36 -70.54
CA ASP A 348 -46.67 70.97 -70.80
C ASP A 348 -47.07 70.26 -69.49
N GLN A 349 -47.96 69.30 -69.64
CA GLN A 349 -48.48 68.35 -68.65
C GLN A 349 -47.82 66.97 -68.98
N PRO A 350 -48.21 65.76 -68.49
CA PRO A 350 -48.98 65.34 -67.31
C PRO A 350 -48.49 63.98 -66.67
N VAL A 351 -49.28 63.43 -65.72
CA VAL A 351 -49.69 61.99 -65.54
C VAL A 351 -48.61 60.94 -65.16
N ALA A 352 -48.80 59.90 -64.33
CA ALA A 352 -49.86 59.43 -63.43
C ALA A 352 -49.37 58.13 -62.70
N GLU A 353 -50.06 57.78 -61.61
CA GLU A 353 -50.39 56.44 -61.06
C GLU A 353 -49.30 55.37 -60.76
N LYS A 354 -49.32 54.80 -59.54
CA LYS A 354 -50.06 53.55 -59.17
C LYS A 354 -49.79 53.08 -57.73
N GLU A 355 -50.86 52.71 -57.05
CA GLU A 355 -50.91 51.90 -55.81
C GLU A 355 -50.77 50.40 -56.11
N GLU A 356 -50.26 49.62 -55.15
CA GLU A 356 -50.71 48.24 -54.90
C GLU A 356 -50.33 47.78 -53.47
N THR A 357 -51.07 46.78 -52.99
CA THR A 357 -51.47 46.52 -51.59
C THR A 357 -50.87 45.23 -51.00
N ASP A 358 -51.00 45.09 -49.67
CA ASP A 358 -51.22 43.86 -48.86
C ASP A 358 -50.10 42.83 -48.52
N GLN A 359 -49.65 42.92 -47.25
CA GLN A 359 -49.79 41.96 -46.11
C GLN A 359 -49.21 40.50 -46.10
N PRO A 360 -48.97 39.92 -44.88
CA PRO A 360 -47.93 38.93 -44.60
C PRO A 360 -48.43 37.48 -44.33
N VAL A 361 -47.51 36.49 -44.33
CA VAL A 361 -47.79 35.06 -44.05
C VAL A 361 -46.87 34.48 -42.95
N ALA A 362 -47.54 34.04 -41.89
CA ALA A 362 -47.45 32.83 -41.05
C ALA A 362 -46.15 32.12 -40.61
N GLU A 363 -46.27 31.62 -39.36
CA GLU A 363 -45.48 30.67 -38.58
C GLU A 363 -45.22 29.30 -39.23
N GLU A 364 -44.09 28.67 -38.87
CA GLU A 364 -43.92 27.22 -38.91
C GLU A 364 -43.12 26.72 -37.69
N LYS A 365 -43.71 25.79 -36.92
CA LYS A 365 -43.04 24.84 -36.01
C LYS A 365 -42.98 23.48 -36.72
N PRO A 366 -42.02 22.61 -36.36
CA PRO A 366 -42.42 21.23 -36.07
C PRO A 366 -41.75 20.58 -34.84
N SER A 367 -42.63 19.96 -34.04
CA SER A 367 -42.62 18.67 -33.32
C SER A 367 -41.35 17.90 -32.92
N ASP A 368 -41.40 17.45 -31.67
CA ASP A 368 -40.74 16.30 -31.00
C ASP A 368 -40.73 14.97 -31.79
N SER A 369 -39.65 14.18 -31.63
CA SER A 369 -39.69 12.79 -31.09
C SER A 369 -38.36 12.05 -31.33
N SER A 370 -37.73 11.54 -30.26
CA SER A 370 -37.11 10.20 -30.21
C SER A 370 -36.45 9.94 -28.85
N SER A 371 -37.05 9.05 -28.06
CA SER A 371 -36.46 8.39 -26.89
C SER A 371 -35.42 7.33 -27.32
N PRO A 372 -34.42 6.97 -26.50
CA PRO A 372 -33.68 5.73 -26.68
C PRO A 372 -34.22 4.64 -25.75
N GLN A 373 -34.61 3.51 -26.36
CA GLN A 373 -34.92 2.25 -25.68
C GLN A 373 -33.64 1.53 -25.26
N LEU A 374 -33.69 0.98 -24.05
CA LEU A 374 -32.82 -0.02 -23.47
C LEU A 374 -33.09 -1.38 -24.14
N GLU A 375 -32.06 -2.09 -24.58
CA GLU A 375 -32.07 -3.55 -24.74
C GLU A 375 -30.71 -4.14 -24.31
N GLU A 376 -30.82 -5.20 -23.50
CA GLU A 376 -29.89 -6.25 -23.02
C GLU A 376 -28.40 -6.01 -22.80
#